data_AF-A0A4V1VG73-F1
#
_entry.id   AF-A0A4V1VG73-F1
#
_cell.length_a   1.000
_cell.length_b   1.000
_cell.length_c   1.000
_cell.angle_alpha   90.00
_cell.angle_beta   90.00
_cell.angle_gamma   90.00
#
_symmetry.space_group_name_H-M   'P 1'
#
loop_
_entity.id
_entity.type
_entity.pdbx_description
1 polymer ?
#
loop_
_entity_poly.entity_id
_entity_poly.type
_entity_poly.pdbx_seq_one_letter_code
_entity_poly.pdbx_strand_id
1 'polypeptide(L)'
;MEDGMAGRNRYFPAPAGILFGLGLGGFFDGIVLHQLLQWHHMLSSWYPPDTIANLKLNTLWDGIFHSSTYLFVLAGLFILWRTAHRQHLYWSNRLLAGTMLVGFGAFNL
;
A
#
# COMPACT_ATOMS: atom_id res chain seq x y z
N MET A 1 -20.89 -44.02 8.64
CA MET A 1 -21.41 -42.67 8.36
C MET A 1 -20.20 -41.79 8.10
N GLU A 2 -19.67 -41.87 6.89
CA GLU A 2 -18.71 -40.89 6.38
C GLU A 2 -19.52 -39.83 5.65
N ASP A 3 -19.51 -38.59 6.15
CA ASP A 3 -19.56 -37.41 5.27
C ASP A 3 -19.07 -36.15 6.00
N GLY A 4 -17.95 -35.60 5.52
CA GLY A 4 -17.91 -34.18 5.19
C GLY A 4 -17.69 -33.13 6.28
N MET A 5 -16.83 -33.36 7.28
CA MET A 5 -16.22 -32.22 8.01
C MET A 5 -15.18 -31.54 7.12
N ALA A 6 -15.66 -30.78 6.12
CA ALA A 6 -14.83 -29.93 5.27
C ALA A 6 -13.90 -29.10 6.15
N GLY A 7 -12.60 -29.44 6.12
CA GLY A 7 -11.58 -28.69 6.83
C GLY A 7 -11.68 -27.23 6.41
N ARG A 8 -12.04 -26.34 7.34
CA ARG A 8 -12.11 -24.90 7.08
C ARG A 8 -10.71 -24.47 6.64
N ASN A 9 -10.51 -24.31 5.34
CA ASN A 9 -9.21 -23.97 4.75
C ASN A 9 -8.71 -22.67 5.39
N ARG A 10 -7.71 -22.78 6.26
CA ARG A 10 -7.06 -21.62 6.86
C ARG A 10 -6.06 -21.09 5.86
N TYR A 11 -6.25 -19.87 5.38
CA TYR A 11 -5.31 -19.22 4.47
C TYR A 11 -4.95 -17.82 4.95
N PHE A 12 -3.78 -17.36 4.53
CA PHE A 12 -3.34 -15.98 4.73
C PHE A 12 -3.89 -15.13 3.57
N PRO A 13 -4.55 -13.98 3.83
CA PRO A 13 -5.09 -13.13 2.78
C PRO A 13 -3.96 -12.36 2.08
N ALA A 14 -3.27 -12.99 1.13
CA ALA A 14 -2.15 -12.39 0.40
C ALA A 14 -2.47 -11.00 -0.22
N PRO A 15 -3.67 -10.75 -0.80
CA PRO A 15 -4.02 -9.42 -1.29
C PRO A 15 -3.97 -8.33 -0.21
N ALA A 16 -4.27 -8.66 1.05
CA ALA A 16 -4.19 -7.70 2.14
C ALA A 16 -2.76 -7.19 2.34
N GLY A 17 -1.79 -8.10 2.37
CA GLY A 17 -0.38 -7.75 2.52
C GLY A 17 0.18 -7.01 1.30
N ILE A 18 -0.21 -7.39 0.08
CA ILE A 18 0.21 -6.70 -1.16
C ILE A 18 -0.32 -5.26 -1.18
N LEU A 19 -1.61 -5.04 -0.94
CA LEU A 19 -2.20 -3.70 -0.92
C LEU A 19 -1.59 -2.84 0.19
N PHE A 20 -1.36 -3.43 1.36
CA PHE A 20 -0.68 -2.74 2.45
C PHE A 20 0.77 -2.35 2.06
N GLY A 21 1.49 -3.25 1.39
CA GLY A 21 2.81 -3.00 0.83
C GLY A 21 2.84 -1.90 -0.21
N LEU A 22 1.89 -1.87 -1.16
CA LEU A 22 1.74 -0.81 -2.15
C LEU A 22 1.53 0.55 -1.49
N GLY A 23 0.64 0.61 -0.49
CA GLY A 23 0.40 1.83 0.27
C GLY A 23 1.64 2.33 1.01
N LEU A 24 2.37 1.43 1.69
CA LEU A 24 3.63 1.78 2.35
C LEU A 24 4.73 2.18 1.37
N GLY A 25 4.81 1.52 0.21
CA GLY A 25 5.72 1.86 -0.87
C GLY A 25 5.47 3.27 -1.40
N GLY A 26 4.21 3.60 -1.67
CA GLY A 26 3.83 4.94 -2.09
C GLY A 26 4.02 6.00 -1.00
N PHE A 27 3.84 5.68 0.29
CA PHE A 27 4.21 6.59 1.37
C PHE A 27 5.72 6.81 1.45
N PHE A 28 6.52 5.75 1.26
CA PHE A 28 7.97 5.89 1.26
C PHE A 28 8.42 6.81 0.12
N ASP A 29 7.92 6.57 -1.09
CA ASP A 29 8.17 7.43 -2.25
C ASP A 29 7.72 8.88 -2.00
N GLY A 30 6.47 9.08 -1.59
CA GLY A 30 5.91 10.41 -1.36
C GLY A 30 6.56 11.18 -0.20
N ILE A 31 6.94 10.52 0.89
CA ILE A 31 7.59 11.19 2.03
C ILE A 31 9.08 11.34 1.78
N VAL A 32 9.77 10.26 1.44
CA VAL A 32 11.22 10.27 1.33
C VAL A 32 11.65 10.93 0.03
N LEU A 33 11.09 10.56 -1.12
CA LEU A 33 11.55 11.07 -2.41
C LEU A 33 10.93 12.43 -2.74
N HIS A 34 9.63 12.66 -2.51
CA HIS A 34 9.03 13.96 -2.83
C HIS A 34 9.25 15.04 -1.76
N GLN A 35 9.26 14.69 -0.47
CA GLN A 35 9.24 15.70 0.60
C GLN A 35 10.60 15.88 1.28
N LEU A 36 11.25 14.79 1.71
CA LEU A 36 12.53 14.86 2.42
C LEU A 36 13.70 15.14 1.47
N LEU A 37 13.80 14.35 0.39
CA LEU A 37 14.84 14.51 -0.61
C LEU A 37 14.47 15.48 -1.72
N GLN A 38 13.17 15.74 -1.92
CA GLN A 38 12.66 16.61 -2.97
C GLN A 38 13.22 16.26 -4.37
N TRP A 39 13.46 14.96 -4.60
CA TRP A 39 14.09 14.49 -5.83
C TRP A 39 13.15 14.71 -7.01
N HIS A 40 11.89 14.31 -6.86
CA HIS A 40 10.85 14.50 -7.86
C HIS A 40 9.51 14.74 -7.17
N HIS A 41 8.58 15.37 -7.88
CA HIS A 41 7.18 15.49 -7.49
C HIS A 41 6.32 14.94 -8.62
N MET A 42 5.02 14.79 -8.38
CA MET A 42 4.13 14.19 -9.37
C MET A 42 4.12 14.89 -10.73
N LEU A 43 4.30 16.21 -10.75
CA LEU A 43 4.26 17.01 -11.96
C LEU A 43 5.59 17.69 -12.28
N SER A 44 6.68 17.40 -11.56
CA SER A 44 7.91 18.20 -11.64
C SER A 44 8.62 18.11 -13.00
N SER A 45 8.33 17.07 -13.79
CA SER A 45 8.85 16.93 -15.16
C SER A 45 8.23 17.94 -16.14
N TRP A 46 6.98 18.36 -15.91
CA TRP A 46 6.27 19.35 -16.74
C TRP A 46 6.19 20.73 -16.07
N TYR A 47 6.16 20.75 -14.75
CA TYR A 47 6.05 21.96 -13.92
C TYR A 47 7.20 21.97 -12.91
N PRO A 48 8.39 22.47 -13.29
CA PRO A 48 9.54 22.53 -12.41
C PRO A 48 9.21 23.26 -11.10
N PRO A 49 9.63 22.74 -9.93
CA PRO A 49 9.31 23.32 -8.62
C PRO A 49 10.19 24.54 -8.27
N ASP A 50 10.47 25.41 -9.25
CA ASP A 50 11.35 26.59 -9.13
C ASP A 50 10.57 27.90 -8.90
N THR A 51 9.24 27.87 -9.03
CA THR A 51 8.34 28.97 -8.71
C THR A 51 7.35 28.58 -7.62
N ILE A 52 6.86 29.56 -6.86
CA ILE A 52 5.84 29.32 -5.81
C ILE A 52 4.56 28.71 -6.40
N ALA A 53 4.18 29.11 -7.62
CA ALA A 53 3.00 28.57 -8.30
C ALA A 53 3.17 27.08 -8.62
N ASN A 54 4.29 26.69 -9.22
CA ASN A 54 4.58 25.31 -9.54
C ASN A 54 4.80 24.45 -8.29
N LEU A 55 5.44 24.99 -7.24
CA LEU A 55 5.56 24.33 -5.95
C LEU A 55 4.19 23.97 -5.37
N LYS A 56 3.25 24.93 -5.34
CA LYS A 56 1.89 24.70 -4.86
C LYS A 56 1.17 23.63 -5.69
N LEU A 57 1.34 23.65 -7.01
CA LEU A 57 0.74 22.65 -7.91
C LEU A 57 1.31 21.26 -7.64
N ASN A 58 2.63 21.12 -7.55
CA ASN A 58 3.29 19.85 -7.23
C ASN A 58 2.88 19.33 -5.85
N THR A 59 2.86 20.20 -4.82
CA THR A 59 2.41 19.83 -3.47
C THR A 59 0.96 19.34 -3.45
N LEU A 60 0.06 19.95 -4.23
CA LEU A 60 -1.32 19.49 -4.34
C LEU A 60 -1.38 18.06 -4.92
N TRP A 61 -0.66 17.81 -6.01
CA TRP A 61 -0.66 16.51 -6.66
C TRP A 61 0.06 15.43 -5.85
N ASP A 62 1.11 15.80 -5.12
CA ASP A 62 1.69 14.93 -4.10
C ASP A 62 0.64 14.57 -3.04
N GLY A 63 -0.14 15.54 -2.55
CA GLY A 63 -1.22 15.27 -1.59
C GLY A 63 -2.31 14.32 -2.13
N ILE A 64 -2.68 14.46 -3.41
CA ILE A 64 -3.63 13.56 -4.09
C ILE A 64 -3.02 12.15 -4.20
N PHE A 65 -1.75 12.06 -4.55
CA PHE A 65 -1.01 10.80 -4.58
C PHE A 65 -1.00 10.13 -3.19
N HIS A 66 -0.63 10.85 -2.13
CA HIS A 66 -0.68 10.36 -0.75
C HIS A 66 -2.09 9.94 -0.31
N SER A 67 -3.12 10.64 -0.76
CA SER A 67 -4.51 10.24 -0.48
C SER A 67 -4.84 8.88 -1.11
N SER A 68 -4.28 8.60 -2.29
CA SER A 68 -4.44 7.30 -2.96
C SER A 68 -3.67 6.19 -2.24
N THR A 69 -2.48 6.49 -1.69
CA THR A 69 -1.72 5.52 -0.88
C THR A 69 -2.45 5.17 0.42
N TYR A 70 -3.15 6.12 1.06
CA TYR A 70 -4.06 5.83 2.18
C TYR A 70 -5.14 4.82 1.78
N LEU A 71 -5.74 4.94 0.60
CA LEU A 71 -6.76 4.00 0.14
C LEU A 71 -6.20 2.57 0.04
N PHE A 72 -4.97 2.38 -0.44
CA PHE A 72 -4.33 1.07 -0.48
C PHE A 72 -4.10 0.49 0.92
N VAL A 73 -3.61 1.31 1.86
CA VAL A 73 -3.43 0.91 3.27
C VAL A 73 -4.76 0.50 3.90
N LEU A 74 -5.80 1.32 3.73
CA LEU A 74 -7.13 1.07 4.28
C LEU A 74 -7.76 -0.18 3.67
N ALA A 75 -7.62 -0.39 2.35
CA ALA A 75 -8.13 -1.58 1.68
C ALA A 75 -7.41 -2.86 2.17
N GLY A 76 -6.08 -2.82 2.28
CA GLY A 76 -5.30 -3.94 2.82
C GLY A 76 -5.71 -4.28 4.26
N LEU A 77 -5.81 -3.26 5.12
CA LEU A 77 -6.26 -3.41 6.50
C LEU A 77 -7.69 -3.95 6.59
N PHE A 78 -8.60 -3.44 5.76
CA PHE A 78 -9.99 -3.87 5.72
C PHE A 78 -10.11 -5.34 5.32
N ILE A 79 -9.38 -5.79 4.29
CA ILE A 79 -9.38 -7.21 3.87
C ILE A 79 -8.82 -8.10 4.98
N LEU A 80 -7.72 -7.67 5.62
CA LEU A 80 -7.13 -8.42 6.72
C LEU A 80 -8.11 -8.56 7.89
N TRP A 81 -8.70 -7.44 8.33
CA TRP A 81 -9.70 -7.39 9.38
C TRP A 81 -10.93 -8.24 9.06
N ARG A 82 -11.45 -8.11 7.83
CA ARG A 82 -12.64 -8.84 7.36
C ARG A 82 -12.40 -10.35 7.27
N THR A 83 -11.17 -10.77 6.95
CA THR A 83 -10.75 -12.18 6.93
C THR A 83 -10.59 -12.71 8.34
N ALA A 84 -9.92 -11.96 9.22
CA ALA A 84 -9.75 -12.31 10.63
C ALA A 84 -11.08 -12.46 11.37
N HIS A 85 -12.07 -11.63 11.04
CA HIS A 85 -13.36 -11.64 11.72
C HIS A 85 -14.32 -12.74 11.22
N ARG A 86 -14.25 -13.13 9.93
CA ARG A 86 -15.24 -14.07 9.34
C ARG A 86 -14.70 -15.46 9.04
N GLN A 87 -13.40 -15.68 9.06
CA GLN A 87 -12.77 -16.95 8.75
C GLN A 87 -11.72 -17.33 9.80
N HIS A 88 -11.28 -18.60 9.79
CA HIS A 88 -10.09 -19.01 10.54
C HIS A 88 -8.84 -18.55 9.79
N LEU A 89 -8.52 -17.28 9.95
CA LEU A 89 -7.30 -16.68 9.44
C LEU A 89 -6.06 -17.49 9.90
N TYR A 90 -5.25 -17.90 8.94
CA TYR A 90 -3.91 -18.41 9.23
C TYR A 90 -2.97 -17.21 9.35
N TRP A 91 -2.56 -16.89 10.58
CA TRP A 91 -1.59 -15.83 10.81
C TRP A 91 -0.17 -16.34 10.51
N SER A 92 0.53 -15.66 9.61
CA SER A 92 1.92 -15.95 9.29
C SER A 92 2.69 -14.66 9.09
N ASN A 93 3.60 -14.35 10.03
CA ASN A 93 4.46 -13.17 9.96
C ASN A 93 5.31 -13.18 8.68
N ARG A 94 5.76 -14.36 8.22
CA ARG A 94 6.55 -14.50 7.00
C ARG A 94 5.75 -14.16 5.75
N LEU A 95 4.50 -14.64 5.65
CA LEU A 95 3.65 -14.32 4.50
C LEU A 95 3.23 -12.86 4.50
N LEU A 96 2.92 -12.29 5.67
CA LEU A 96 2.64 -10.86 5.80
C LEU A 96 3.83 -10.01 5.35
N ALA A 97 5.03 -10.26 5.90
CA ALA A 97 6.23 -9.53 5.51
C ALA A 97 6.55 -9.72 4.01
N GLY A 98 6.49 -10.96 3.50
CA GLY A 98 6.78 -11.24 2.10
C GLY A 98 5.81 -10.56 1.13
N THR A 99 4.51 -10.61 1.41
CA THR A 99 3.50 -9.95 0.57
C THR A 99 3.55 -8.42 0.66
N MET A 100 3.88 -7.87 1.83
CA MET A 100 4.17 -6.43 1.98
C MET A 100 5.40 -6.01 1.18
N LEU A 101 6.49 -6.78 1.23
CA LEU A 101 7.69 -6.50 0.44
C LEU A 101 7.43 -6.59 -1.06
N VAL A 102 6.61 -7.55 -1.50
CA VAL A 102 6.17 -7.65 -2.90
C VAL A 102 5.39 -6.40 -3.31
N GLY A 103 4.42 -5.95 -2.50
CA GLY A 103 3.66 -4.73 -2.80
C GLY A 103 4.54 -3.47 -2.78
N PHE A 104 5.43 -3.36 -1.79
CA PHE A 104 6.37 -2.24 -1.68
C PHE A 104 7.31 -2.17 -2.89
N GLY A 105 7.91 -3.31 -3.25
CA GLY A 105 8.82 -3.42 -4.38
C GLY A 105 8.10 -3.16 -5.70
N ALA A 106 6.89 -3.69 -5.88
CA ALA A 106 6.09 -3.44 -7.09
C ALA A 106 5.71 -1.96 -7.29
N PHE A 107 5.64 -1.17 -6.21
CA PHE A 107 5.44 0.27 -6.31
C PHE A 107 6.72 1.02 -6.73
N ASN A 108 7.87 0.60 -6.20
CA ASN A 108 9.14 1.36 -6.29
C ASN A 108 10.09 0.86 -7.40
N LEU A 109 9.72 -0.18 -8.15
CA LEU A 109 10.50 -0.75 -9.25
C LEU A 109 10.03 -0.18 -10.59
#